data_AF-A0AAW2ALV4-F1
#
_entry.id   AF-A0AAW2ALV4-F1
#
_cell.length_a   1.000
_cell.length_b   1.000
_cell.length_c   1.000
_cell.angle_alpha   90.00
_cell.angle_beta   90.00
_cell.angle_gamma   90.00
#
_symmetry.space_group_name_H-M   'P 1'
#
loop_
_entity.id
_entity.type
_entity.pdbx_description
1 polymer ?
#
loop_
_entity_poly.entity_id
_entity_poly.type
_entity_poly.pdbx_seq_one_letter_code
_entity_poly.pdbx_strand_id
1 'polypeptide(L)'
;MILCVQGPRAHLPDTSDPTGRFPVVTFSSPRCIHTTVTLWDPSKDFRAISENFSYLDASGWYWGAISASEAHSVLQGASEGTFLIRDSSHPLYMLTLSVKTGRGPTNVRIEYSLGRFRLDSSSPARSRLQSFPDIPSLVQHYVGSRNKEEGEKTEESDHIISPTPKECAVLLKLKKPIHRPQAFPSLQHLTRLVINKNTTCTERLPLPKPLLQYLQDYPFQL
;
A
#
# COMPACT_ATOMS: atom_id res chain seq x y z
N MET A 1 -23.99 23.50 -2.01
CA MET A 1 -23.92 24.09 -3.37
C MET A 1 -23.05 23.21 -4.22
N ILE A 2 -23.56 22.71 -5.34
CA ILE A 2 -22.83 21.85 -6.29
C ILE A 2 -22.62 22.68 -7.54
N LEU A 3 -21.37 22.90 -7.96
CA LEU A 3 -21.07 23.42 -9.29
C LEU A 3 -20.60 22.27 -10.18
N CYS A 4 -21.50 21.80 -11.05
CA CYS A 4 -21.09 21.12 -12.27
C CYS A 4 -20.60 22.17 -13.27
N VAL A 5 -19.38 22.03 -13.78
CA VAL A 5 -18.92 22.72 -14.98
C VAL A 5 -18.96 21.74 -16.15
N GLN A 6 -19.58 22.17 -17.24
CA GLN A 6 -19.91 21.34 -18.39
C GLN A 6 -19.33 21.96 -19.67
N GLY A 7 -18.73 21.14 -20.52
CA GLY A 7 -18.39 21.51 -21.88
C GLY A 7 -17.37 20.57 -22.54
N PRO A 8 -17.10 20.74 -23.85
CA PRO A 8 -17.90 21.44 -24.86
C PRO A 8 -18.62 20.47 -25.81
N ARG A 9 -19.71 20.92 -26.45
CA ARG A 9 -20.33 20.22 -27.59
C ARG A 9 -19.38 20.28 -28.80
N ALA A 10 -19.09 19.14 -29.41
CA ALA A 10 -18.53 19.11 -30.77
C ALA A 10 -19.64 19.44 -31.79
N HIS A 11 -19.38 20.41 -32.66
CA HIS A 11 -20.26 20.71 -33.79
C HIS A 11 -20.01 19.70 -34.94
N LEU A 12 -21.08 19.13 -35.47
CA LEU A 12 -21.09 18.45 -36.76
C LEU A 12 -21.37 19.47 -37.87
N PRO A 13 -20.68 19.42 -39.02
CA PRO A 13 -21.11 20.08 -40.25
C PRO A 13 -21.90 19.10 -41.14
N ASP A 14 -23.12 19.47 -41.51
CA ASP A 14 -23.88 18.84 -42.60
C ASP A 14 -23.42 19.40 -43.96
N THR A 15 -23.22 18.54 -44.97
CA THR A 15 -23.35 18.94 -46.39
C THR A 15 -23.55 17.73 -47.32
N SER A 16 -24.35 17.91 -48.37
CA SER A 16 -24.70 16.92 -49.41
C SER A 16 -24.16 17.36 -50.79
N ASP A 17 -24.23 16.59 -51.89
CA ASP A 17 -24.94 15.32 -52.11
C ASP A 17 -24.03 14.25 -52.83
N PRO A 18 -24.26 13.63 -54.02
CA PRO A 18 -23.82 12.24 -54.22
C PRO A 18 -22.87 11.97 -55.41
N THR A 19 -22.59 10.68 -55.64
CA THR A 19 -22.00 10.05 -56.85
C THR A 19 -20.47 10.05 -57.00
N GLY A 20 -19.85 8.85 -57.00
CA GLY A 20 -18.57 8.62 -57.70
C GLY A 20 -17.52 7.73 -57.02
N ARG A 21 -17.46 6.46 -57.45
CA ARG A 21 -16.28 5.54 -57.50
C ARG A 21 -15.23 5.54 -56.37
N PHE A 22 -15.11 4.39 -55.69
CA PHE A 22 -13.95 4.02 -54.89
C PHE A 22 -12.63 3.98 -55.68
N PRO A 23 -11.52 4.39 -55.05
CA PRO A 23 -10.21 3.80 -55.27
C PRO A 23 -9.74 3.04 -54.02
N VAL A 24 -9.34 1.77 -54.19
CA VAL A 24 -8.60 1.03 -53.15
C VAL A 24 -7.18 1.57 -53.13
N VAL A 25 -6.77 2.21 -52.03
CA VAL A 25 -5.39 2.65 -51.82
C VAL A 25 -4.72 1.76 -50.77
N THR A 26 -3.89 0.83 -51.24
CA THR A 26 -3.02 0.00 -50.40
C THR A 26 -1.88 0.84 -49.83
N PHE A 27 -2.02 1.28 -48.57
CA PHE A 27 -0.91 1.87 -47.83
C PHE A 27 -0.11 0.80 -47.08
N SER A 28 1.17 0.68 -47.42
CA SER A 28 2.12 -0.21 -46.77
C SER A 28 2.33 0.17 -45.29
N SER A 29 2.32 -0.83 -44.42
CA SER A 29 2.38 -0.64 -42.97
C SER A 29 3.75 -0.11 -42.50
N PRO A 30 3.81 1.04 -41.80
CA PRO A 30 5.02 1.44 -41.08
C PRO A 30 5.15 0.59 -39.81
N ARG A 31 6.34 0.02 -39.60
CA ARG A 31 6.64 -0.82 -38.42
C ARG A 31 6.52 0.01 -37.14
N CYS A 32 5.39 -0.11 -36.45
CA CYS A 32 5.19 0.54 -35.17
C CYS A 32 6.07 -0.15 -34.10
N ILE A 33 6.86 0.65 -33.38
CA ILE A 33 7.74 0.16 -32.32
C ILE A 33 6.84 -0.36 -31.20
N HIS A 34 6.90 -1.67 -30.91
CA HIS A 34 6.02 -2.34 -29.96
C HIS A 34 6.36 -1.96 -28.51
N THR A 35 6.07 -0.71 -28.15
CA THR A 35 5.96 -0.28 -26.76
C THR A 35 4.83 -1.10 -26.16
N THR A 36 5.17 -2.06 -25.28
CA THR A 36 4.19 -2.80 -24.50
C THR A 36 3.49 -1.84 -23.54
N VAL A 37 2.43 -1.21 -24.03
CA VAL A 37 1.46 -0.52 -23.18
C VAL A 37 0.92 -1.60 -22.26
N THR A 38 1.28 -1.53 -20.98
CA THR A 38 0.68 -2.37 -19.94
C THR A 38 -0.78 -2.01 -19.87
N LEU A 39 -1.61 -2.77 -20.59
CA LEU A 39 -3.04 -2.54 -20.70
C LEU A 39 -3.64 -2.56 -19.29
N TRP A 40 -4.14 -1.40 -18.84
CA TRP A 40 -4.85 -1.29 -17.58
C TRP A 40 -6.05 -2.25 -17.62
N ASP A 41 -6.12 -3.16 -16.65
CA ASP A 41 -7.21 -4.13 -16.52
C ASP A 41 -7.93 -3.89 -15.19
N PRO A 42 -9.06 -3.15 -15.19
CA PRO A 42 -9.77 -2.79 -13.97
C PRO A 42 -10.24 -4.01 -13.16
N SER A 43 -10.42 -5.16 -13.82
CA SER A 43 -10.83 -6.43 -13.19
C SER A 43 -9.73 -7.00 -12.29
N LYS A 44 -8.46 -6.79 -12.66
CA LYS A 44 -7.30 -7.19 -11.83
C LYS A 44 -7.15 -6.27 -10.65
N ASP A 45 -7.29 -4.96 -10.85
CA ASP A 45 -7.19 -3.99 -9.76
C ASP A 45 -8.31 -4.21 -8.73
N PHE A 46 -9.56 -4.37 -9.19
CA PHE A 46 -10.70 -4.67 -8.31
C PHE A 46 -10.47 -5.92 -7.47
N ARG A 47 -9.93 -7.00 -8.06
CA ARG A 47 -9.58 -8.24 -7.34
C ARG A 47 -8.50 -7.98 -6.29
N ALA A 48 -7.38 -7.36 -6.69
CA ALA A 48 -6.25 -7.10 -5.80
C ALA A 48 -6.65 -6.20 -4.61
N ILE A 49 -7.49 -5.20 -4.85
CA ILE A 49 -8.06 -4.33 -3.81
C ILE A 49 -8.97 -5.14 -2.88
N SER A 50 -9.94 -5.89 -3.42
CA SER A 50 -10.92 -6.66 -2.63
C SER A 50 -10.25 -7.71 -1.73
N GLU A 51 -9.25 -8.41 -2.28
CA GLU A 51 -8.44 -9.40 -1.56
C GLU A 51 -7.63 -8.74 -0.42
N ASN A 52 -7.08 -7.55 -0.66
CA ASN A 52 -6.37 -6.78 0.37
C ASN A 52 -7.28 -6.28 1.50
N PHE A 53 -8.52 -5.89 1.20
CA PHE A 53 -9.49 -5.56 2.25
C PHE A 53 -9.88 -6.81 3.07
N SER A 54 -10.04 -7.97 2.44
CA SER A 54 -10.24 -9.25 3.15
C SER A 54 -9.08 -9.58 4.11
N TYR A 55 -7.83 -9.36 3.68
CA TYR A 55 -6.67 -9.50 4.55
C TYR A 55 -6.67 -8.47 5.70
N LEU A 56 -7.02 -7.22 5.43
CA LEU A 56 -7.11 -6.18 6.45
C LEU A 56 -8.17 -6.50 7.50
N ASP A 57 -9.37 -6.91 7.09
CA ASP A 57 -10.44 -7.33 8.00
C ASP A 57 -10.01 -8.54 8.85
N ALA A 58 -9.33 -9.53 8.24
CA ALA A 58 -8.83 -10.70 8.95
C ALA A 58 -7.71 -10.38 9.95
N SER A 59 -6.99 -9.26 9.79
CA SER A 59 -5.79 -8.90 10.58
C SER A 59 -6.07 -8.45 12.01
N GLY A 60 -7.27 -7.89 12.27
CA GLY A 60 -7.62 -7.25 13.54
C GLY A 60 -6.93 -5.91 13.83
N TRP A 61 -5.95 -5.46 13.02
CA TRP A 61 -5.29 -4.14 13.14
C TRP A 61 -5.66 -3.14 12.04
N TYR A 62 -6.66 -3.49 11.24
CA TYR A 62 -7.44 -2.55 10.47
C TYR A 62 -8.57 -1.94 11.32
N TRP A 63 -8.64 -0.62 11.35
CA TRP A 63 -9.61 0.14 12.15
C TRP A 63 -10.77 0.72 11.32
N GLY A 64 -10.75 0.56 9.99
CA GLY A 64 -11.76 1.12 9.09
C GLY A 64 -11.82 2.64 9.12
N ALA A 65 -13.04 3.19 9.04
CA ALA A 65 -13.32 4.60 8.81
C ALA A 65 -13.11 5.52 10.04
N ILE A 66 -12.09 5.27 10.87
CA ILE A 66 -11.71 6.21 11.93
C ILE A 66 -10.96 7.42 11.37
N SER A 67 -11.18 8.58 11.97
CA SER A 67 -10.49 9.82 11.63
C SER A 67 -9.01 9.79 12.04
N ALA A 68 -8.23 10.72 11.49
CA ALA A 68 -6.85 10.95 11.92
C ALA A 68 -6.75 11.28 13.43
N SER A 69 -7.73 12.01 13.97
CA SER A 69 -7.77 12.42 15.38
C SER A 69 -8.02 11.24 16.33
N GLU A 70 -8.96 10.37 15.97
CA GLU A 70 -9.22 9.13 16.73
C GLU A 70 -8.00 8.20 16.69
N ALA A 71 -7.39 8.02 15.52
CA ALA A 71 -6.16 7.23 15.37
C ALA A 71 -5.00 7.79 16.20
N HIS A 72 -4.84 9.12 16.25
CA HIS A 72 -3.86 9.79 17.10
C HIS A 72 -4.16 9.56 18.58
N SER A 73 -5.42 9.65 18.98
CA SER A 73 -5.87 9.42 20.36
C SER A 73 -5.58 7.98 20.82
N VAL A 74 -5.89 6.99 19.98
CA VAL A 74 -5.58 5.57 20.20
C VAL A 74 -4.06 5.32 20.35
N LEU A 75 -3.25 6.02 19.55
CA LEU A 75 -1.79 5.87 19.56
C LEU A 75 -1.08 6.73 20.61
N GLN A 76 -1.76 7.69 21.26
CA GLN A 76 -1.10 8.70 22.08
C GLN A 76 -0.34 8.10 23.28
N GLY A 77 -0.95 7.14 23.97
CA GLY A 77 -0.35 6.38 25.07
C GLY A 77 0.42 5.11 24.66
N ALA A 78 0.51 4.82 23.36
CA ALA A 78 1.18 3.62 22.87
C ALA A 78 2.72 3.76 22.87
N SER A 79 3.43 2.64 22.87
CA SER A 79 4.89 2.61 22.70
C SER A 79 5.30 3.00 21.27
N GLU A 80 6.46 3.63 21.10
CA GLU A 80 7.00 3.94 19.77
C GLU A 80 7.08 2.71 18.86
N GLY A 81 6.61 2.87 17.62
CA GLY A 81 6.49 1.81 16.61
C GLY A 81 5.19 1.02 16.67
N THR A 82 4.27 1.39 17.58
CA THR A 82 2.89 0.88 17.53
C THR A 82 2.14 1.53 16.38
N PHE A 83 1.41 0.75 15.57
CA PHE A 83 0.72 1.25 14.38
C PHE A 83 -0.66 0.62 14.17
N LEU A 84 -1.47 1.25 13.31
CA LEU A 84 -2.72 0.74 12.76
C LEU A 84 -2.92 1.15 11.31
N ILE A 85 -3.72 0.40 10.55
CA ILE A 85 -4.25 0.83 9.25
C ILE A 85 -5.69 1.32 9.44
N ARG A 86 -6.05 2.37 8.71
CA ARG A 86 -7.41 2.93 8.66
C ARG A 86 -7.70 3.46 7.25
N ASP A 87 -8.96 3.80 7.00
CA ASP A 87 -9.32 4.51 5.77
C ASP A 87 -8.66 5.89 5.71
N SER A 88 -8.28 6.28 4.50
CA SER A 88 -7.77 7.61 4.20
C SER A 88 -8.92 8.61 4.08
N SER A 89 -8.79 9.74 4.77
CA SER A 89 -9.69 10.89 4.62
C SER A 89 -9.36 11.76 3.38
N HIS A 90 -8.35 11.38 2.59
CA HIS A 90 -7.93 12.09 1.39
C HIS A 90 -8.45 11.39 0.12
N PRO A 91 -9.10 12.09 -0.82
CA PRO A 91 -9.86 11.47 -1.92
C PRO A 91 -9.02 10.66 -2.92
N LEU A 92 -7.70 10.88 -2.97
CA LEU A 92 -6.78 10.18 -3.88
C LEU A 92 -6.14 8.90 -3.30
N TYR A 93 -6.47 8.51 -2.05
CA TYR A 93 -5.87 7.34 -1.40
C TYR A 93 -6.96 6.59 -0.65
N MET A 94 -6.90 5.26 -0.66
CA MET A 94 -7.86 4.41 0.06
C MET A 94 -7.48 4.25 1.53
N LEU A 95 -6.19 4.07 1.83
CA LEU A 95 -5.70 3.66 3.15
C LEU A 95 -4.65 4.62 3.72
N THR A 96 -4.53 4.64 5.04
CA THR A 96 -3.51 5.38 5.78
C THR A 96 -2.97 4.54 6.93
N LEU A 97 -1.64 4.46 6.99
CA LEU A 97 -0.88 3.93 8.11
C LEU A 97 -0.71 5.01 9.18
N SER A 98 -1.26 4.79 10.37
CA SER A 98 -1.08 5.67 11.52
C SER A 98 -0.08 5.01 12.47
N VAL A 99 0.98 5.71 12.87
CA VAL A 99 2.06 5.14 13.71
C VAL A 99 2.52 6.10 14.80
N LYS A 100 2.77 5.57 15.99
CA LYS A 100 3.41 6.30 17.10
C LYS A 100 4.92 6.41 16.87
N THR A 101 5.42 7.62 16.72
CA THR A 101 6.88 7.92 16.70
C THR A 101 7.32 8.54 18.03
N GLY A 102 8.63 8.69 18.24
CA GLY A 102 9.17 9.48 19.37
C GLY A 102 8.67 10.94 19.44
N ARG A 103 8.24 11.54 18.31
CA ARG A 103 7.63 12.88 18.28
C ARG A 103 6.10 12.87 18.41
N GLY A 104 5.49 11.70 18.60
CA GLY A 104 4.03 11.51 18.67
C GLY A 104 3.45 10.71 17.50
N PRO A 105 2.12 10.52 17.46
CA PRO A 105 1.43 9.88 16.34
C PRO A 105 1.60 10.66 15.03
N THR A 106 1.79 9.95 13.93
CA THR A 106 1.83 10.51 12.56
C THR A 106 1.07 9.62 11.58
N ASN A 107 0.78 10.16 10.40
CA ASN A 107 0.06 9.48 9.32
C ASN A 107 0.95 9.38 8.07
N VAL A 108 0.97 8.21 7.44
CA VAL A 108 1.56 7.99 6.11
C VAL A 108 0.49 7.38 5.22
N ARG A 109 0.21 8.00 4.08
CA ARG A 109 -0.79 7.50 3.14
C ARG A 109 -0.23 6.29 2.38
N ILE A 110 -1.12 5.41 1.95
CA ILE A 110 -0.74 4.25 1.12
C ILE A 110 -1.23 4.52 -0.29
N GLU A 111 -0.28 4.68 -1.21
CA GLU A 111 -0.53 4.80 -2.65
C GLU A 111 -0.84 3.41 -3.24
N TYR A 112 -1.78 3.37 -4.20
CA TYR A 112 -2.06 2.20 -5.02
C TYR A 112 -1.79 2.51 -6.49
N SER A 113 -1.10 1.61 -7.18
CA SER A 113 -0.82 1.73 -8.62
C SER A 113 -0.51 0.36 -9.23
N LEU A 114 -1.20 0.02 -10.33
CA LEU A 114 -0.96 -1.18 -11.14
C LEU A 114 -0.89 -2.48 -10.31
N GLY A 115 -1.93 -2.77 -9.52
CA GLY A 115 -1.95 -3.95 -8.65
C GLY A 115 -1.00 -3.93 -7.45
N ARG A 116 -0.39 -2.79 -7.09
CA ARG A 116 0.60 -2.70 -6.00
C ARG A 116 0.39 -1.52 -5.06
N PHE A 117 0.75 -1.72 -3.80
CA PHE A 117 0.70 -0.74 -2.72
C PHE A 117 2.10 -0.25 -2.35
N ARG A 118 2.25 1.03 -2.03
CA ARG A 118 3.48 1.60 -1.46
C ARG A 118 3.15 2.72 -0.47
N LEU A 119 4.08 3.02 0.43
CA LEU A 119 3.97 4.21 1.28
C LEU A 119 4.20 5.48 0.43
N ASP A 120 3.41 6.52 0.69
CA ASP A 120 3.66 7.86 0.17
C ASP A 120 4.89 8.47 0.89
N SER A 121 5.63 9.32 0.18
CA SER A 121 6.70 10.13 0.74
C SER A 121 6.94 11.37 -0.12
N SER A 122 7.02 12.52 0.54
CA SER A 122 7.45 13.79 -0.06
C SER A 122 8.97 13.95 -0.16
N SER A 123 9.73 12.98 0.34
CA SER A 123 11.20 13.03 0.39
C SER A 123 11.85 12.40 -0.85
N PRO A 124 13.06 12.86 -1.27
CA PRO A 124 13.89 12.15 -2.25
C PRO A 124 14.21 10.69 -1.86
N ALA A 125 13.95 10.29 -0.60
CA ALA A 125 13.93 8.90 -0.16
C ALA A 125 12.89 8.01 -0.86
N ARG A 126 11.98 8.54 -1.71
CA ARG A 126 11.04 7.75 -2.54
C ARG A 126 11.71 6.61 -3.31
N SER A 127 12.98 6.78 -3.73
CA SER A 127 13.76 5.74 -4.42
C SER A 127 14.05 4.48 -3.59
N ARG A 128 13.92 4.54 -2.26
CA ARG A 128 14.09 3.39 -1.34
C ARG A 128 12.77 2.68 -1.01
N LEU A 129 11.63 3.24 -1.41
CA LEU A 129 10.31 2.69 -1.06
C LEU A 129 9.91 1.57 -2.01
N GLN A 130 9.85 0.36 -1.46
CA GLN A 130 9.35 -0.81 -2.19
C GLN A 130 7.83 -0.76 -2.32
N SER A 131 7.32 -1.34 -3.41
CA SER A 131 5.91 -1.61 -3.61
C SER A 131 5.63 -3.10 -3.45
N PHE A 132 4.45 -3.45 -2.94
CA PHE A 132 4.04 -4.81 -2.57
C PHE A 132 2.70 -5.15 -3.22
N PRO A 133 2.42 -6.43 -3.54
CA PRO A 133 1.11 -6.81 -4.05
C PRO A 133 0.03 -6.70 -2.95
N ASP A 134 0.43 -6.73 -1.68
CA ASP A 134 -0.48 -6.69 -0.54
C ASP A 134 0.02 -5.83 0.65
N ILE A 135 -0.94 -5.35 1.44
CA ILE A 135 -0.74 -4.48 2.61
C ILE A 135 -0.03 -5.22 3.76
N PRO A 136 -0.37 -6.47 4.13
CA PRO A 136 0.37 -7.18 5.17
C PRO A 136 1.87 -7.35 4.85
N SER A 137 2.24 -7.68 3.62
CA SER A 137 3.64 -7.75 3.19
C SER A 137 4.35 -6.40 3.23
N LEU A 138 3.66 -5.32 2.83
CA LEU A 138 4.16 -3.95 2.97
C LEU A 138 4.47 -3.65 4.44
N VAL A 139 3.53 -3.90 5.34
CA VAL A 139 3.69 -3.66 6.78
C VAL A 139 4.80 -4.55 7.36
N GLN A 140 4.81 -5.84 7.03
CA GLN A 140 5.79 -6.82 7.50
C GLN A 140 7.22 -6.46 7.07
N HIS A 141 7.40 -5.95 5.85
CA HIS A 141 8.69 -5.42 5.39
C HIS A 141 9.18 -4.28 6.30
N TYR A 142 8.35 -3.30 6.63
CA TYR A 142 8.75 -2.16 7.49
C TYR A 142 8.80 -2.48 8.99
N VAL A 143 8.19 -3.60 9.45
CA VAL A 143 8.41 -4.15 10.81
C VAL A 143 9.72 -4.93 10.89
N GLY A 144 10.07 -5.69 9.86
CA GLY A 144 11.30 -6.49 9.80
C GLY A 144 12.57 -5.71 9.40
N SER A 145 12.41 -4.52 8.81
CA SER A 145 13.52 -3.65 8.37
C SER A 145 14.25 -2.98 9.53
N ARG A 146 14.95 -3.77 10.33
CA ARG A 146 15.99 -3.26 11.25
C ARG A 146 17.11 -2.67 10.42
N ASN A 147 17.38 -1.37 10.56
CA ASN A 147 18.56 -0.72 9.98
C ASN A 147 19.82 -1.57 10.26
N LYS A 148 20.49 -2.04 9.21
CA LYS A 148 21.87 -2.54 9.29
C LYS A 148 22.91 -1.40 9.40
N GLU A 149 22.46 -0.19 9.75
CA GLU A 149 23.27 1.05 9.76
C GLU A 149 23.54 1.58 11.19
N GLU A 150 22.92 1.03 12.24
CA GLU A 150 23.25 1.33 13.64
C GLU A 150 24.16 0.21 14.19
N GLY A 151 25.39 0.10 13.66
CA GLY A 151 26.25 -1.08 13.89
C GLY A 151 27.76 -0.94 13.69
N GLU A 152 28.29 0.25 13.38
CA GLU A 152 29.73 0.51 13.37
C GLU A 152 30.08 1.66 14.33
N LYS A 153 30.86 1.32 15.36
CA LYS A 153 31.56 2.28 16.22
C LYS A 153 33.05 2.18 15.88
N THR A 154 33.60 3.14 15.13
CA THR A 154 35.04 3.34 15.05
C THR A 154 35.39 4.84 14.90
N GLU A 155 35.65 5.43 16.07
CA GLU A 155 36.71 6.42 16.32
C GLU A 155 36.67 7.85 15.70
N GLU A 156 37.56 8.66 16.26
CA GLU A 156 37.54 10.12 16.30
C GLU A 156 38.28 10.74 15.10
N SER A 157 37.71 11.81 14.54
CA SER A 157 38.51 12.93 14.02
C SER A 157 37.67 14.20 13.95
N ASP A 158 38.26 15.32 14.34
CA ASP A 158 37.65 16.65 14.26
C ASP A 158 37.34 17.04 12.81
N HIS A 159 36.21 17.71 12.57
CA HIS A 159 36.12 18.93 11.75
C HIS A 159 34.77 19.65 11.90
N ILE A 160 34.74 20.94 11.55
CA ILE A 160 33.83 21.96 12.08
C ILE A 160 32.68 22.32 11.11
N ILE A 161 31.45 22.35 11.63
CA ILE A 161 30.22 23.02 11.14
C ILE A 161 29.67 22.64 9.75
N SER A 162 28.53 21.93 9.74
CA SER A 162 27.30 22.47 9.14
C SER A 162 26.04 21.83 9.77
N PRO A 163 25.05 22.62 10.24
CA PRO A 163 23.79 22.10 10.73
C PRO A 163 22.84 21.85 9.54
N THR A 164 23.10 20.81 8.76
CA THR A 164 22.11 20.34 7.78
C THR A 164 20.92 19.73 8.52
N PRO A 165 19.66 20.08 8.18
CA PRO A 165 18.50 19.60 8.91
C PRO A 165 18.31 18.11 8.64
N LYS A 166 18.68 17.26 9.61
CA LYS A 166 18.31 15.84 9.67
C LYS A 166 16.80 15.63 9.95
N GLU A 167 15.97 16.60 9.58
CA GLU A 167 14.52 16.64 9.79
C GLU A 167 13.81 16.52 8.45
N CYS A 168 13.30 15.30 8.16
CA CYS A 168 12.15 14.97 7.30
C CYS A 168 12.15 13.47 6.93
N ALA A 169 13.31 12.81 7.00
CA ALA A 169 13.37 11.35 6.99
C ALA A 169 12.95 10.80 8.36
N VAL A 170 11.65 10.88 8.67
CA VAL A 170 11.06 10.09 9.77
C VAL A 170 11.19 8.63 9.37
N LEU A 171 12.27 8.00 9.83
CA LEU A 171 12.51 6.58 9.64
C LEU A 171 11.36 5.82 10.28
N LEU A 172 10.52 5.21 9.46
CA LEU A 172 9.25 4.62 9.87
C LEU A 172 9.48 3.27 10.58
N LYS A 173 10.01 3.31 11.81
CA LYS A 173 10.28 2.14 12.65
C LYS A 173 8.94 1.52 13.12
N LEU A 174 8.31 0.68 12.30
CA LEU A 174 7.18 -0.14 12.73
C LEU A 174 7.69 -1.25 13.67
N LYS A 175 6.91 -1.60 14.70
CA LYS A 175 7.27 -2.65 15.67
C LYS A 175 6.12 -3.61 15.97
N LYS A 176 4.90 -3.09 16.20
CA LYS A 176 3.73 -3.91 16.50
C LYS A 176 2.42 -3.26 16.06
N PRO A 177 1.43 -4.04 15.60
CA PRO A 177 0.08 -3.53 15.42
C PRO A 177 -0.59 -3.19 16.76
N ILE A 178 -1.61 -2.33 16.74
CA ILE A 178 -2.62 -2.23 17.80
C ILE A 178 -3.96 -2.77 17.28
N HIS A 179 -4.45 -3.83 17.92
CA HIS A 179 -5.71 -4.45 17.51
C HIS A 179 -6.91 -3.59 17.91
N ARG A 180 -7.94 -3.58 17.05
CA ARG A 180 -9.21 -2.94 17.34
C ARG A 180 -9.96 -3.74 18.41
N PRO A 181 -10.44 -3.12 19.52
CA PRO A 181 -11.08 -3.87 20.62
C PRO A 181 -12.29 -4.73 20.22
N GLN A 182 -13.09 -4.29 19.23
CA GLN A 182 -14.26 -5.05 18.74
C GLN A 182 -13.91 -6.11 17.68
N ALA A 183 -12.67 -6.16 17.21
CA ALA A 183 -12.20 -7.09 16.17
C ALA A 183 -10.90 -7.79 16.61
N PHE A 184 -10.84 -8.21 17.88
CA PHE A 184 -9.68 -8.94 18.39
C PHE A 184 -9.58 -10.32 17.70
N PRO A 185 -8.39 -10.74 17.22
CA PRO A 185 -8.26 -11.99 16.46
C PRO A 185 -8.71 -13.23 17.25
N SER A 186 -9.37 -14.17 16.56
CA SER A 186 -9.75 -15.45 17.16
C SER A 186 -8.51 -16.29 17.51
N LEU A 187 -8.64 -17.24 18.45
CA LEU A 187 -7.56 -18.17 18.78
C LEU A 187 -7.05 -18.94 17.54
N GLN A 188 -7.95 -19.24 16.60
CA GLN A 188 -7.62 -19.87 15.32
C GLN A 188 -6.70 -18.98 14.47
N HIS A 189 -7.01 -17.68 14.38
CA HIS A 189 -6.16 -16.71 13.67
C HIS A 189 -4.81 -16.52 14.37
N LEU A 190 -4.80 -16.37 15.70
CA LEU A 190 -3.56 -16.26 16.47
C LEU A 190 -2.66 -17.49 16.27
N THR A 191 -3.26 -18.69 16.21
CA THR A 191 -2.54 -19.93 15.91
C THR A 191 -1.97 -19.92 14.48
N ARG A 192 -2.72 -19.43 13.49
CA ARG A 192 -2.24 -19.22 12.11
C ARG A 192 -1.03 -18.27 12.06
N LEU A 193 -1.08 -17.13 12.75
CA LEU A 193 0.07 -16.21 12.82
C LEU A 193 1.30 -16.85 13.46
N VAL A 194 1.12 -17.69 14.49
CA VAL A 194 2.23 -18.44 15.12
C VAL A 194 2.80 -19.47 14.15
N ILE A 195 1.97 -20.21 13.39
CA ILE A 195 2.43 -21.17 12.38
C ILE A 195 3.23 -20.44 11.29
N ASN A 196 2.69 -19.37 10.70
CA ASN A 196 3.31 -18.61 9.61
C ASN A 196 4.66 -17.95 10.01
N LYS A 197 4.87 -17.69 11.31
CA LYS A 197 6.18 -17.23 11.84
C LYS A 197 7.24 -18.33 11.90
N ASN A 198 6.83 -19.59 12.00
CA ASN A 198 7.71 -20.74 12.23
C ASN A 198 7.89 -21.62 10.98
N THR A 199 7.09 -21.46 9.92
CA THR A 199 7.28 -22.15 8.65
C THR A 199 6.90 -21.30 7.44
N THR A 200 7.68 -21.40 6.37
CA THR A 200 7.38 -20.86 5.04
C THR A 200 6.71 -21.90 4.12
N CYS A 201 6.53 -23.14 4.60
CA CYS A 201 6.01 -24.28 3.83
C CYS A 201 4.80 -24.89 4.53
N THR A 202 3.73 -24.11 4.69
CA THR A 202 2.47 -24.50 5.36
C THR A 202 1.84 -25.75 4.72
N GLU A 203 1.97 -25.91 3.40
CA GLU A 203 1.44 -27.04 2.62
C GLU A 203 1.96 -28.42 3.04
N ARG A 204 3.13 -28.48 3.71
CA ARG A 204 3.75 -29.73 4.16
C ARG A 204 3.40 -30.11 5.59
N LEU A 205 2.59 -29.31 6.28
CA LEU A 205 2.17 -29.60 7.65
C LEU A 205 1.20 -30.80 7.66
N PRO A 206 1.23 -31.66 8.69
CA PRO A 206 0.33 -32.81 8.83
C PRO A 206 -1.06 -32.35 9.30
N LEU A 207 -1.72 -31.52 8.49
CA LEU A 207 -3.01 -30.90 8.78
C LEU A 207 -4.08 -31.30 7.74
N PRO A 208 -5.36 -31.44 8.13
CA PRO A 208 -6.46 -31.60 7.19
C PRO A 208 -6.53 -30.45 6.16
N LYS A 209 -6.95 -30.76 4.93
CA LYS A 209 -7.04 -29.78 3.81
C LYS A 209 -7.73 -28.45 4.18
N PRO A 210 -8.85 -28.41 4.94
CA PRO A 210 -9.47 -27.15 5.33
C PRO A 210 -8.57 -26.25 6.20
N LEU A 211 -7.70 -26.84 7.03
CA LEU A 211 -6.74 -26.07 7.82
C LEU A 211 -5.54 -25.61 6.97
N LEU A 212 -5.10 -26.41 5.98
CA LEU A 212 -4.09 -25.97 5.02
C LEU A 212 -4.59 -24.77 4.20
N GLN A 213 -5.84 -24.83 3.70
CA GLN A 213 -6.49 -23.72 3.03
C GLN A 213 -6.57 -22.48 3.94
N TYR A 214 -7.02 -22.65 5.19
CA TYR A 214 -7.08 -21.55 6.16
C TYR A 214 -5.72 -20.86 6.42
N LEU A 215 -4.60 -21.58 6.31
CA LEU A 215 -3.26 -21.00 6.36
C LEU A 215 -2.90 -20.26 5.05
N GLN A 216 -3.27 -20.81 3.89
CA GLN A 216 -3.06 -20.19 2.58
C GLN A 216 -3.92 -18.93 2.37
N ASP A 217 -5.12 -18.85 2.95
CA ASP A 217 -6.01 -17.68 2.90
C ASP A 217 -5.43 -16.44 3.60
N TYR A 218 -4.34 -16.60 4.36
CA TYR A 218 -3.62 -15.50 5.02
C TYR A 218 -2.16 -15.92 5.32
N PRO A 219 -1.26 -15.83 4.33
CA PRO A 219 0.11 -16.35 4.44
C PRO A 219 1.08 -15.42 5.19
N PHE A 220 0.56 -14.50 6.03
CA PHE A 220 1.33 -13.41 6.65
C PHE A 220 1.66 -13.68 8.12
N GLN A 221 2.63 -12.94 8.66
CA GLN A 221 3.12 -13.10 10.04
C GLN A 221 2.59 -12.04 11.03
N LEU A 222 1.85 -11.04 10.54
CA LEU A 222 1.28 -9.95 11.33
C LEU A 222 -0.22 -9.91 11.14
#